data_AF-A0A951KV09-F1
#
_entry.id   AF-A0A951KV09-F1
#
_cell.length_a   1.000
_cell.length_b   1.000
_cell.length_c   1.000
_cell.angle_alpha   90.00
_cell.angle_beta   90.00
_cell.angle_gamma   90.00
#
_symmetry.space_group_name_H-M   'P 1'
#
loop_
_entity.id
_entity.type
_entity.pdbx_description
1 polymer ?
#
loop_
_entity_poly.entity_id
_entity_poly.type
_entity_poly.pdbx_seq_one_letter_code
_entity_poly.pdbx_strand_id
1 'polypeptide(L)' 'MAVTVKIPTQLRAATDGDATASVHGSTVGEVLDALYDRYGELRSRIAEDGGLRRFVNVYVGGEDIRFLDG' A
#
# COMPACT_ATOMS: atom_id res chain seq x y z
N MET A 1 -14.10 5.30 -0.70
CA MET A 1 -14.60 4.55 0.50
C MET A 1 -13.45 4.41 1.49
N ALA A 2 -13.68 4.21 2.80
CA ALA A 2 -12.59 3.90 3.72
C ALA A 2 -12.14 2.45 3.54
N VAL A 3 -10.85 2.23 3.28
CA VAL A 3 -10.23 0.92 3.06
C VAL A 3 -9.19 0.67 4.15
N THR A 4 -9.26 -0.50 4.76
CA THR A 4 -8.28 -0.94 5.76
C THR A 4 -7.15 -1.68 5.08
N VAL A 5 -5.93 -1.13 5.19
CA VAL A 5 -4.71 -1.71 4.65
C VAL A 5 -3.94 -2.40 5.77
N LYS A 6 -3.54 -3.65 5.54
CA LYS A 6 -2.72 -4.42 6.49
C LYS A 6 -1.25 -4.23 6.15
N ILE A 7 -0.46 -3.87 7.16
CA ILE A 7 0.96 -3.55 7.00
C ILE A 7 1.80 -4.69 7.61
N PRO A 8 2.63 -5.37 6.81
CA PRO A 8 3.50 -6.43 7.30
C PRO A 8 4.59 -5.85 8.21
N THR A 9 5.09 -6.65 9.15
CA THR A 9 6.03 -6.21 10.21
C THR A 9 7.25 -5.47 9.65
N GLN A 10 7.74 -5.87 8.49
CA GLN A 10 8.91 -5.30 7.81
C GLN A 10 8.69 -3.85 7.34
N LEU A 11 7.43 -3.47 7.09
CA LEU A 11 7.05 -2.13 6.64
C LEU A 11 6.59 -1.22 7.77
N ARG A 12 6.37 -1.76 8.98
CA ARG A 12 5.91 -0.96 10.13
C ARG A 12 6.84 0.19 10.50
N ALA A 13 8.14 0.00 10.31
CA ALA A 13 9.11 1.08 10.54
C ALA A 13 8.86 2.31 9.65
N ALA A 14 8.24 2.10 8.48
CA ALA A 14 7.90 3.17 7.54
C ALA A 14 6.45 3.67 7.71
N THR A 15 5.71 3.17 8.71
CA THR A 15 4.32 3.52 9.00
C THR A 15 4.09 3.79 10.49
N ASP A 16 5.08 4.41 11.16
CA ASP A 16 5.02 4.76 12.59
C ASP A 16 4.76 3.59 13.56
N GLY A 17 5.04 2.36 13.13
CA GLY A 17 4.76 1.14 13.89
C GLY A 17 3.37 0.54 13.65
N ASP A 18 2.51 1.20 12.85
CA ASP A 18 1.13 0.77 12.62
C ASP A 18 1.06 -0.57 11.90
N ALA A 19 0.28 -1.50 12.45
CA ALA A 19 -0.02 -2.78 11.81
C ALA A 19 -1.13 -2.68 10.76
N THR A 20 -1.95 -1.63 10.84
CA THR A 20 -3.06 -1.36 9.93
C THR A 20 -3.25 0.13 9.77
N ALA A 21 -3.55 0.57 8.55
CA ALA A 21 -3.92 1.95 8.26
C ALA A 21 -5.30 2.00 7.60
N SER A 22 -6.11 2.97 8.00
CA SER A 22 -7.38 3.28 7.32
C SER A 22 -7.17 4.51 6.46
N VAL A 23 -7.43 4.37 5.15
CA VAL A 23 -7.30 5.44 4.15
C VAL A 23 -8.50 5.46 3.22
N HIS A 24 -8.71 6.56 2.54
CA HIS A 24 -9.79 6.69 1.57
C HIS A 24 -9.26 6.49 0.15
N GLY A 25 -9.97 5.70 -0.64
CA GLY A 25 -9.71 5.51 -2.07
C GLY A 25 -10.82 4.73 -2.75
N SER A 26 -10.79 4.74 -4.07
CA SER A 26 -11.71 4.01 -4.97
C SER A 26 -10.95 3.00 -5.82
N THR A 27 -9.65 3.23 -6.09
CA THR A 27 -8.75 2.30 -6.78
C THR A 27 -7.55 1.96 -5.88
N VAL A 28 -6.79 0.93 -6.26
CA VAL A 28 -5.55 0.57 -5.55
C VAL A 28 -4.52 1.69 -5.65
N GLY A 29 -4.41 2.35 -6.80
CA GLY A 29 -3.55 3.52 -6.98
C GLY A 29 -3.88 4.63 -5.99
N GLU A 30 -5.16 5.02 -5.88
CA GLU A 30 -5.60 6.05 -4.94
C GLU A 30 -5.33 5.65 -3.47
N VAL A 31 -5.53 4.38 -3.12
CA VAL A 31 -5.25 3.88 -1.77
C VAL A 31 -3.74 3.94 -1.47
N LEU A 32 -2.89 3.58 -2.43
CA LEU A 32 -1.43 3.66 -2.28
C LEU A 32 -0.96 5.10 -2.16
N ASP A 33 -1.49 6.01 -2.99
CA ASP A 33 -1.18 7.44 -2.93
C ASP A 33 -1.58 8.04 -1.57
N ALA A 34 -2.77 7.72 -1.07
CA ALA A 34 -3.22 8.14 0.26
C ALA A 34 -2.33 7.58 1.40
N LEU A 35 -1.79 6.37 1.24
CA LEU A 35 -0.79 5.84 2.18
C LEU A 35 0.55 6.57 2.07
N TYR A 36 0.99 6.94 0.87
CA TYR A 36 2.23 7.68 0.68
C TYR A 36 2.16 9.10 1.23
N ASP A 37 1.00 9.76 1.09
CA ASP A 37 0.75 11.09 1.66
C ASP A 37 0.79 11.05 3.20
N ARG A 38 0.29 9.96 3.79
CA ARG A 38 0.32 9.76 5.25
C ARG A 38 1.69 9.28 5.74
N TYR A 39 2.33 8.39 5.00
CA TYR A 39 3.56 7.70 5.36
C TYR A 39 4.60 7.85 4.24
N GLY A 40 5.28 9.00 4.20
CA GLY A 40 6.22 9.33 3.12
C GLY A 40 7.34 8.29 2.93
N GLU A 41 7.83 7.70 4.03
CA GLU A 41 8.86 6.66 3.97
C GLU A 41 8.40 5.38 3.26
N LEU A 42 7.10 5.04 3.35
CA LEU A 42 6.52 3.83 2.78
C LEU A 42 6.75 3.77 1.27
N ARG A 43 6.63 4.91 0.57
CA ARG A 43 6.81 4.98 -0.89
C ARG A 43 8.16 4.46 -1.32
N SER A 44 9.23 4.89 -0.65
CA SER A 44 10.60 4.45 -0.98
C SER A 44 10.84 2.95 -0.73
N ARG A 45 10.09 2.37 0.23
CA ARG A 45 10.18 0.96 0.59
C ARG A 45 9.45 0.06 -0.39
N ILE A 46 8.33 0.51 -0.97
CA ILE A 46 7.47 -0.37 -1.78
C ILE A 46 7.39 -0.02 -3.26
N ALA A 47 7.75 1.21 -3.65
CA ALA A 47 7.72 1.69 -5.02
C ALA A 47 9.11 2.14 -5.50
N GLU A 48 9.37 1.99 -6.78
CA GLU A 48 10.58 2.41 -7.49
C GLU A 48 10.23 2.67 -8.97
N ASP A 49 10.86 3.68 -9.59
CA ASP A 49 10.67 4.03 -11.01
C ASP A 49 9.20 4.17 -11.47
N GLY A 50 8.33 4.64 -10.59
CA GLY A 50 6.91 4.86 -10.89
C GLY A 50 6.03 3.61 -10.79
N GLY A 51 6.57 2.46 -10.34
CA GLY A 51 5.81 1.24 -10.11
C GLY A 51 6.09 0.58 -8.76
N LEU A 52 5.33 -0.45 -8.41
CA LEU A 52 5.65 -1.28 -7.25
C LEU A 52 6.92 -2.09 -7.51
N ARG A 53 7.77 -2.21 -6.50
CA ARG A 53 8.98 -3.06 -6.57
C ARG A 53 8.58 -4.51 -6.88
N ARG A 54 9.42 -5.22 -7.65
CA ARG A 54 9.16 -6.61 -8.07
C ARG A 54 8.87 -7.60 -6.94
N PHE A 55 9.30 -7.29 -5.71
CA PHE A 55 9.14 -8.13 -4.52
C PHE A 55 7.98 -7.71 -3.61
N VAL A 56 7.25 -6.67 -4.00
CA VAL A 56 6.07 -6.22 -3.26
C VAL A 56 4.85 -6.78 -3.95
N ASN A 57 4.03 -7.50 -3.19
CA ASN A 57 2.74 -7.97 -3.66
C ASN A 57 1.64 -7.26 -2.87
N VAL A 58 0.61 -6.82 -3.57
CA VAL A 58 -0.54 -6.17 -2.98
C VAL A 58 -1.74 -7.04 -3.30
N TYR A 59 -2.61 -7.24 -2.32
CA TYR A 59 -3.76 -8.11 -2.44
C TYR A 59 -5.03 -7.36 -2.04
N VAL A 60 -6.08 -7.51 -2.83
CA VAL A 60 -7.43 -7.01 -2.54
C VAL A 60 -8.34 -8.23 -2.35
N GLY A 61 -8.90 -8.41 -1.16
CA GLY A 61 -9.75 -9.57 -0.87
C GLY A 61 -9.06 -10.94 -0.97
N GLY A 62 -7.72 -10.98 -1.02
CA GLY A 62 -6.94 -12.21 -1.20
C GLY A 62 -6.46 -12.45 -2.63
N GLU A 63 -6.87 -11.61 -3.59
CA GLU A 63 -6.45 -11.67 -4.99
C GLU A 63 -5.31 -10.67 -5.25
N ASP A 64 -4.25 -11.10 -5.96
CA ASP A 64 -3.11 -10.25 -6.29
C ASP A 64 -3.53 -9.23 -7.36
N ILE A 65 -3.25 -7.95 -7.11
CA ILE A 65 -3.64 -6.85 -7.99
C ILE A 65 -3.07 -6.96 -9.41
N ARG A 66 -2.00 -7.74 -9.62
CA ARG A 66 -1.44 -7.96 -10.96
C ARG A 66 -2.36 -8.74 -11.89
N PHE A 67 -3.36 -9.41 -11.33
CA PHE A 67 -4.38 -10.14 -12.08
C PHE A 67 -5.74 -9.42 -12.06
N LEU A 68 -5.82 -8.27 -11.41
CA LEU A 68 -7.02 -7.44 -11.33
C LEU A 68 -6.89 -6.25 -12.29
N ASP A 69 -8.02 -5.83 -12.87
CA ASP A 69 -8.12 -4.54 -13.54
C ASP A 69 -8.39 -3.45 -12.49
N GLY A 70 -7.51 -2.45 -12.37
CA GLY A 70 -7.66 -1.39 -11.38
C GLY A 70 -6.60 -0.30 -11.41
#